data_AF-A0A642HRG2-F1
#
_entry.id   AF-A0A642HRG2-F1
#
_cell.length_a   1.000
_cell.length_b   1.000
_cell.length_c   1.000
_cell.angle_alpha   90.00
_cell.angle_beta   90.00
_cell.angle_gamma   90.00
#
_symmetry.space_group_name_H-M   'P 1'
#
loop_
_entity.id
_entity.type
_entity.pdbx_description
1 polymer ?
#
loop_
_entity_poly.entity_id
_entity_poly.type
_entity_poly.pdbx_seq_one_letter_code
_entity_poly.pdbx_strand_id
1 'polypeptide(L)'
;MRIEIMGKKILTAMIVAVVAVVAGYNIYVSQKDITLSELALANIEALAEYNEVDKDGYICYTTYTSADWFHSDQTFIDCNNCYQKKGRNLQDRSHCRK
;
A
#
# COMPACT_ATOMS: atom_id res chain seq x y z
N MET A 1 -37.46 -42.61 -22.30
CA MET A 1 -37.18 -42.33 -20.87
C MET A 1 -35.69 -42.30 -20.50
N ARG A 2 -34.80 -43.16 -21.03
CA ARG A 2 -33.36 -43.14 -20.69
C ARG A 2 -32.56 -41.92 -21.21
N ILE A 3 -32.95 -41.34 -22.34
CA ILE A 3 -32.23 -40.23 -22.99
C ILE A 3 -32.40 -38.91 -22.20
N GLU A 4 -33.60 -38.65 -21.67
CA GLU A 4 -33.86 -37.46 -20.83
C GLU A 4 -33.09 -37.51 -19.50
N ILE A 5 -32.94 -38.71 -18.92
CA ILE A 5 -32.20 -38.93 -17.67
C ILE A 5 -30.70 -38.67 -17.89
N MET A 6 -30.14 -39.08 -19.04
CA MET A 6 -28.73 -38.87 -19.40
C MET A 6 -28.40 -37.39 -19.69
N GLY A 7 -29.28 -36.68 -20.40
CA GLY A 7 -29.10 -35.24 -20.66
C GLY A 7 -29.12 -34.40 -19.38
N LYS A 8 -30.01 -34.70 -18.44
CA LYS A 8 -30.10 -34.02 -17.14
C LYS A 8 -28.82 -34.23 -16.29
N LYS A 9 -28.22 -35.42 -16.34
CA LYS A 9 -26.96 -35.74 -15.64
C LYS A 9 -25.77 -34.98 -16.24
N ILE A 10 -25.73 -34.82 -17.56
CA ILE A 10 -24.69 -34.05 -18.26
C ILE A 10 -24.79 -32.56 -17.91
N LEU A 11 -26.00 -32.00 -17.92
CA LEU A 11 -26.23 -30.59 -17.53
C LEU A 11 -25.79 -30.32 -16.08
N THR A 12 -26.14 -31.22 -15.15
CA THR A 12 -25.69 -31.11 -13.76
C THR A 12 -24.16 -31.18 -13.66
N ALA A 13 -23.51 -32.08 -14.39
CA ALA A 13 -22.05 -32.18 -14.40
C ALA A 13 -21.38 -30.91 -14.96
N MET A 14 -21.94 -30.31 -16.00
CA MET A 14 -21.45 -29.05 -16.57
C MET A 14 -21.56 -27.89 -15.58
N ILE A 15 -22.68 -27.76 -14.87
CA ILE A 15 -22.86 -26.70 -13.86
C ILE A 15 -21.83 -26.86 -12.74
N VAL A 16 -21.63 -28.08 -12.23
CA VAL A 16 -20.65 -28.36 -11.18
C VAL A 16 -19.23 -28.04 -11.66
N ALA A 17 -18.88 -28.37 -12.91
CA ALA A 17 -17.59 -28.06 -13.49
C ALA A 17 -17.35 -26.55 -13.59
N VAL A 18 -18.34 -25.77 -14.04
CA VAL A 18 -18.25 -24.30 -14.12
C VAL A 18 -18.04 -23.70 -12.74
N VAL A 19 -18.82 -24.14 -11.73
CA VAL A 19 -18.68 -23.65 -10.36
C VAL A 19 -17.30 -23.97 -9.79
N ALA A 20 -16.79 -25.18 -10.02
CA ALA A 20 -15.46 -25.58 -9.57
C ALA A 20 -14.35 -24.74 -10.22
N VAL A 21 -14.46 -24.45 -11.52
CA VAL A 21 -13.50 -23.60 -12.24
C VAL A 21 -13.54 -22.16 -11.71
N VAL A 22 -14.72 -21.57 -11.53
CA VAL A 22 -14.86 -20.20 -11.02
C VAL A 22 -14.36 -20.10 -9.59
N ALA A 23 -14.71 -21.03 -8.71
CA ALA A 23 -14.22 -21.05 -7.33
C ALA A 23 -12.69 -21.23 -7.28
N GLY A 24 -12.15 -22.17 -8.06
CA GLY A 24 -10.71 -22.41 -8.15
C GLY A 24 -9.94 -21.20 -8.70
N TYR A 25 -10.49 -20.51 -9.71
CA TYR A 25 -9.89 -19.29 -10.25
C TYR A 25 -9.87 -18.15 -9.22
N ASN A 26 -10.97 -17.95 -8.49
CA ASN A 26 -11.03 -16.92 -7.45
C ASN A 26 -10.05 -17.21 -6.30
N ILE A 27 -9.92 -18.46 -5.86
CA ILE A 27 -8.93 -18.85 -4.83
C ILE A 27 -7.50 -18.60 -5.34
N TYR A 28 -7.21 -18.96 -6.59
CA TYR A 28 -5.90 -18.71 -7.22
C TYR A 28 -5.58 -17.22 -7.31
N VAL A 29 -6.56 -16.39 -7.69
CA VAL A 29 -6.42 -14.93 -7.74
C VAL A 29 -6.23 -14.34 -6.34
N SER A 30 -6.96 -14.80 -5.33
CA SER A 30 -6.81 -14.31 -3.95
C SER A 30 -5.47 -14.70 -3.30
N GLN A 31 -4.83 -15.77 -3.79
CA GLN A 31 -3.49 -16.19 -3.35
C GLN A 31 -2.37 -15.53 -4.15
N LYS A 32 -2.68 -14.91 -5.29
CA LYS A 32 -1.75 -13.99 -5.93
C LYS A 32 -1.74 -12.74 -5.08
N ASP A 33 -0.65 -12.57 -4.33
CA ASP A 33 -0.27 -11.25 -3.84
C ASP A 33 -0.49 -10.25 -4.97
N ILE A 34 -1.28 -9.21 -4.70
CA ILE A 34 -1.43 -8.10 -5.62
C ILE A 34 -0.03 -7.52 -5.75
N THR A 35 0.69 -7.93 -6.79
CA THR A 35 1.98 -7.36 -7.13
C THR A 35 1.70 -5.97 -7.65
N LEU A 36 1.49 -5.04 -6.71
CA LEU A 36 1.50 -3.62 -6.99
C LEU A 36 2.86 -3.36 -7.65
N SER A 37 2.82 -2.77 -8.84
CA SER A 37 4.04 -2.33 -9.52
C SER A 37 4.87 -1.49 -8.56
N GLU A 38 6.20 -1.56 -8.64
CA GLU A 38 7.11 -0.69 -7.85
C GLU A 38 6.69 0.78 -7.93
N LEU A 39 6.14 1.21 -9.06
CA LEU A 39 5.61 2.57 -9.25
C LEU A 39 4.32 2.84 -8.46
N ALA A 40 3.41 1.85 -8.37
CA ALA A 40 2.20 1.97 -7.57
C ALA A 40 2.53 1.95 -6.06
N LEU A 41 3.52 1.16 -5.65
CA LEU A 41 4.02 1.13 -4.28
C LEU A 41 4.70 2.45 -3.90
N ALA A 42 5.57 2.98 -4.77
CA ALA A 42 6.22 4.28 -4.55
C ALA A 42 5.22 5.44 -4.47
N ASN A 43 4.12 5.40 -5.23
CA ASN A 43 3.06 6.41 -5.14
C ASN A 43 2.28 6.33 -3.82
N ILE A 44 2.14 5.13 -3.26
CA ILE A 44 1.51 4.92 -1.94
C ILE A 44 2.47 5.34 -0.82
N GLU A 45 3.76 4.99 -0.91
CA GLU A 45 4.78 5.44 0.04
C GLU A 45 4.97 6.96 0.01
N ALA A 46 4.89 7.59 -1.16
CA ALA A 46 4.89 9.05 -1.27
C ALA A 46 3.65 9.69 -0.61
N LEU A 47 2.52 8.99 -0.57
CA LEU A 47 1.31 9.47 0.11
C LEU A 47 1.31 9.18 1.63
N ALA A 48 1.99 8.11 2.05
CA ALA A 48 2.15 7.70 3.45
C ALA A 48 3.42 8.27 4.09
N GLU A 49 4.06 9.24 3.44
CA GLU A 49 5.27 9.90 3.92
C GLU A 49 5.04 10.41 5.35
N TYR A 50 5.73 9.72 6.26
CA TYR A 50 5.48 9.65 7.67
C TYR A 50 5.60 11.03 8.32
N ASN A 51 4.48 11.56 8.80
CA ASN A 51 4.54 12.54 9.88
C ASN A 51 4.54 11.73 11.17
N GLU A 52 5.66 11.66 11.87
CA GLU A 52 5.67 11.11 13.23
C GLU A 52 4.76 12.03 14.09
N VAL A 53 3.63 11.50 14.56
CA VAL A 53 2.68 12.22 15.41
C VAL A 53 2.81 11.68 16.83
N ASP A 54 3.09 12.56 17.78
CA ASP A 54 3.00 12.27 19.21
C ASP A 54 1.70 12.85 19.78
N LYS A 55 1.39 12.58 21.05
CA LYS A 55 0.22 13.12 21.77
C LYS A 55 0.15 14.65 21.73
N ASP A 56 1.31 15.30 21.60
CA ASP A 56 1.45 16.76 21.62
C ASP A 56 1.41 17.42 20.23
N GLY A 57 1.46 16.65 19.13
CA GLY A 57 1.39 17.18 17.76
C GLY A 57 2.35 16.49 16.78
N TYR A 58 2.66 17.16 15.67
CA TYR A 58 3.62 16.67 14.67
C TYR A 58 5.05 16.86 15.20
N ILE A 59 5.85 15.79 15.18
CA ILE A 59 7.28 15.87 15.51
C ILE A 59 8.00 16.64 14.40
N CYS A 60 8.79 17.64 14.79
CA CYS A 60 9.52 18.52 13.88
C CYS A 60 10.99 18.68 14.31
N TYR A 61 11.82 19.20 13.39
CA TYR A 61 13.25 19.45 13.60
C TYR A 61 13.63 20.84 13.06
N THR A 62 14.52 21.57 13.76
CA THR A 62 15.04 22.87 13.29
C THR A 62 16.40 22.77 12.61
N THR A 63 17.22 21.82 13.03
CA THR A 63 18.60 21.68 12.57
C THR A 63 18.70 20.44 11.70
N TYR A 64 19.09 20.64 10.44
CA TYR A 64 19.22 19.57 9.46
C TYR A 64 20.24 19.94 8.37
N THR A 65 20.80 18.91 7.74
CA THR A 65 21.52 19.05 6.46
C THR A 65 20.49 19.03 5.34
N SER A 66 20.52 20.03 4.46
CA SER A 66 19.61 20.10 3.32
C SER A 66 19.83 18.95 2.34
N ALA A 67 18.75 18.53 1.68
CA ALA A 67 18.78 17.47 0.68
C ALA A 67 19.76 17.77 -0.47
N ASP A 68 20.46 16.74 -0.92
CA ASP A 68 21.38 16.78 -2.06
C ASP A 68 21.26 15.51 -2.90
N TRP A 69 21.75 15.57 -4.14
CA TRP A 69 21.65 14.47 -5.11
C TRP A 69 22.68 13.35 -4.88
N PHE A 70 23.59 13.52 -3.92
CA PHE A 70 24.64 12.55 -3.62
C PHE A 70 24.25 11.60 -2.49
N HIS A 71 23.22 11.94 -1.71
CA HIS A 71 22.86 11.21 -0.52
C HIS A 71 21.39 10.80 -0.50
N SER A 72 21.12 9.74 0.26
CA SER A 72 19.75 9.38 0.60
C SER A 72 19.26 10.32 1.69
N ASP A 73 18.17 11.03 1.40
CA ASP A 73 17.51 11.94 2.31
C ASP A 73 16.23 11.32 2.88
N GLN A 74 15.84 11.77 4.07
CA GLN A 74 14.55 11.46 4.68
C GLN A 74 13.66 12.70 4.67
N THR A 75 12.35 12.49 4.60
CA THR A 75 11.38 13.57 4.78
C THR A 75 11.04 13.75 6.26
N PHE A 76 10.95 15.00 6.70
CA PHE A 76 10.64 15.39 8.07
C PHE A 76 9.85 16.72 8.08
N ILE A 77 9.29 17.11 9.23
CA ILE A 77 8.63 18.40 9.41
C ILE A 77 9.63 19.45 9.92
N ASP A 78 9.74 20.60 9.24
CA ASP A 78 10.52 21.75 9.70
C ASP A 78 9.75 22.51 10.78
N CYS A 79 10.35 22.72 11.96
CA CYS A 79 9.68 23.42 13.05
C CYS A 79 9.41 24.90 12.76
N ASN A 80 10.12 25.53 11.82
CA ASN A 80 9.95 26.95 11.54
C ASN A 80 8.61 27.26 10.86
N ASN A 81 8.12 26.34 10.02
CA ASN A 81 6.91 26.54 9.22
C ASN A 81 5.95 25.34 9.21
N CYS A 82 6.21 24.31 10.01
CA CYS A 82 5.40 23.08 10.12
C CYS A 82 5.11 22.37 8.80
N TYR A 83 6.02 22.50 7.83
CA TYR A 83 5.89 21.89 6.51
C TYR A 83 6.91 20.78 6.31
N GLN A 84 6.56 19.81 5.46
CA GLN A 84 7.45 18.72 5.08
C GLN A 84 8.64 19.25 4.27
N LYS A 85 9.83 18.78 4.62
CA LYS A 85 11.11 19.05 3.94
C LYS A 85 11.94 17.78 3.87
N LYS A 86 12.89 17.76 2.93
CA LYS A 86 13.86 16.67 2.78
C LYS A 86 15.23 17.08 3.28
N GLY A 87 15.90 16.15 3.96
CA GLY A 87 17.24 16.35 4.47
C GLY A 87 17.73 15.20 5.32
N ARG A 88 18.81 15.46 6.06
CA ARG A 88 19.57 14.46 6.84
C ARG A 88 20.03 15.07 8.17
N ASN A 89 20.55 14.22 9.05
CA ASN A 89 21.18 14.63 10.32
C ASN A 89 20.25 15.49 11.19
N LEU A 90 19.00 15.05 11.34
CA LEU A 90 17.94 15.77 12.05
C LEU A 90 18.28 15.92 13.53
N GLN A 91 18.26 17.15 14.02
CA GLN A 91 18.57 17.54 15.38
C GLN A 91 17.53 18.52 15.91
N ASP A 92 17.54 18.74 17.23
CA ASP A 92 16.61 19.63 17.92
C ASP A 92 15.13 19.23 17.71
N ARG A 93 14.83 17.98 18.10
CA ARG A 93 13.46 17.43 18.04
C ARG A 93 12.52 18.28 18.90
N SER A 94 11.43 18.72 18.30
CA SER A 94 10.34 19.43 18.98
C SER A 94 8.98 19.01 18.41
N HIS A 95 7.93 19.70 18.80
CA HIS A 95 6.57 19.50 18.31
C HIS A 95 6.02 20.77 17.72
N CYS A 96 5.19 20.61 16.69
CA CYS A 96 4.47 21.72 16.11
C CYS A 96 3.05 21.31 15.71
N ARG A 97 2.18 22.31 15.59
CA ARG A 97 0.76 22.14 15.29
C ARG A 97 0.48 22.83 13.95
N LYS A 98 -0.05 22.08 12.99
CA LYS A 98 -0.48 22.62 11.69
C LYS A 98 -1.77 23.42 11.83
#